data_AF-A0A2S9XB51-F1
#
_entry.id   AF-A0A2S9XB51-F1
#
_cell.length_a   1.000
_cell.length_b   1.000
_cell.length_c   1.000
_cell.angle_alpha   90.00
_cell.angle_beta   90.00
_cell.angle_gamma   90.00
#
_symmetry.space_group_name_H-M   'P 1'
#
loop_
_entity.id
_entity.type
_entity.pdbx_description
1 polymer ?
#
loop_
_entity_poly.entity_id
_entity_poly.type
_entity_poly.pdbx_seq_one_letter_code
_entity_poly.pdbx_strand_id
1 'polypeptide(L)'
;MIRINLSPSVKRKAPNTRAVTAVQMVVPTTKVSKGSLYAVVMLVGWVAVGVVAWLLQSGVQEDTTRLKNKAATLTSEAKAINDKIDEEDLQARFNRYEELMAAAAALQEKRRSPVFVYHELSNILTTGKMPDIDEAEQRKRVALDPQARLDLDWDANSVWLASMEEESVDVLEIKGGTRDPDDLSEFVKRLRASARFDRVSHPEFELEQVDPPTSNATRREIKPGESLHNYYTFELTAQVRYWD
;
A
#
# COMPACT_ATOMS: atom_id res chain seq x y z
N MET A 1 -27.38 24.30 -8.48
CA MET A 1 -27.50 25.61 -9.15
C MET A 1 -28.01 26.61 -8.12
N ILE A 2 -27.11 27.34 -7.45
CA ILE A 2 -27.42 28.16 -6.28
C ILE A 2 -27.34 29.64 -6.70
N ARG A 3 -28.44 30.38 -6.55
CA ARG A 3 -28.50 31.83 -6.83
C ARG A 3 -28.16 32.59 -5.55
N ILE A 4 -27.07 33.34 -5.58
CA ILE A 4 -26.67 34.23 -4.47
C ILE A 4 -27.16 35.64 -4.81
N ASN A 5 -28.11 36.12 -4.03
CA ASN A 5 -28.65 37.48 -4.07
C ASN A 5 -28.03 38.25 -2.90
N LEU A 6 -27.15 39.21 -3.17
CA LEU A 6 -26.55 40.09 -2.16
C LEU A 6 -26.48 41.51 -2.71
N SER A 7 -27.55 42.27 -2.52
CA SER A 7 -27.50 43.74 -2.57
C SER A 7 -27.31 44.28 -1.16
N PRO A 8 -26.20 44.93 -0.80
CA PRO A 8 -26.15 45.75 0.40
C PRO A 8 -26.70 47.14 0.07
N SER A 9 -27.95 47.41 0.46
CA SER A 9 -28.51 48.77 0.46
C SER A 9 -27.94 49.56 1.63
N VAL A 10 -26.80 50.22 1.39
CA VAL A 10 -26.23 51.17 2.35
C VAL A 10 -27.10 52.42 2.35
N LYS A 11 -28.01 52.49 3.34
CA LYS A 11 -28.80 53.67 3.69
C LYS A 11 -27.84 54.80 4.12
N ARG A 12 -27.54 55.74 3.21
CA ARG A 12 -26.85 56.99 3.55
C ARG A 12 -27.74 57.82 4.47
N LYS A 13 -27.25 58.06 5.69
CA LYS A 13 -27.80 59.03 6.65
C LYS A 13 -27.57 60.44 6.10
N ALA A 14 -28.64 61.23 5.99
CA ALA A 14 -28.58 62.64 5.64
C ALA A 14 -27.80 63.43 6.70
N PRO A 15 -26.94 64.39 6.32
CA PRO A 15 -26.38 65.34 7.29
C PRO A 15 -27.43 66.40 7.66
N ASN A 16 -27.59 66.59 8.96
CA ASN A 16 -28.38 67.66 9.58
C ASN A 16 -27.93 69.04 9.07
N THR A 17 -28.79 69.74 8.34
CA THR A 17 -28.74 71.19 8.16
C THR A 17 -28.97 71.88 9.50
N ARG A 18 -27.90 72.30 10.17
CA ARG A 18 -27.97 73.34 11.21
C ARG A 18 -27.88 74.69 10.52
N ALA A 19 -28.83 75.55 10.88
CA ALA A 19 -28.97 76.92 10.41
C ALA A 19 -27.65 77.70 10.54
N VAL A 20 -27.22 78.29 9.42
CA VAL A 20 -26.16 79.31 9.41
C VAL A 20 -26.83 80.63 9.73
N THR A 21 -26.61 81.12 10.94
CA THR A 21 -26.94 82.47 11.36
C THR A 21 -26.14 83.44 10.50
N ALA A 22 -26.83 84.25 9.70
CA ALA A 22 -26.22 85.32 8.92
C ALA A 22 -25.68 86.39 9.86
N VAL A 23 -24.38 86.36 10.13
CA VAL A 23 -23.66 87.49 10.73
C VAL A 23 -23.35 88.46 9.61
N GLN A 24 -23.94 89.64 9.70
CA GLN A 24 -23.73 90.77 8.81
C GLN A 24 -22.23 91.10 8.71
N MET A 25 -21.66 91.04 7.50
CA MET A 25 -20.37 91.64 7.21
C MET A 25 -20.55 93.15 7.08
N VAL A 26 -20.16 93.89 8.11
CA VAL A 26 -19.85 95.31 8.00
C VAL A 26 -18.55 95.42 7.20
N VAL A 27 -18.60 96.06 6.04
CA VAL A 27 -17.43 96.42 5.24
C VAL A 27 -16.92 97.76 5.76
N PRO A 28 -15.75 97.86 6.42
CA PRO A 28 -15.05 99.11 6.54
C PRO A 28 -14.24 99.32 5.25
N THR A 29 -14.52 100.42 4.55
CA THR A 29 -13.69 100.91 3.47
C THR A 29 -12.36 101.43 4.05
N THR A 30 -11.34 100.58 4.07
CA THR A 30 -9.97 101.04 4.35
C THR A 30 -9.00 100.51 3.30
N LYS A 31 -8.12 101.41 2.84
CA LYS A 31 -7.09 101.16 1.83
C LYS A 31 -6.26 99.94 2.23
N VAL A 32 -6.37 98.86 1.46
CA VAL A 32 -5.70 97.59 1.74
C VAL A 32 -4.21 97.71 1.39
N SER A 33 -3.36 97.63 2.42
CA SER A 33 -1.91 97.52 2.25
C SER A 33 -1.58 96.18 1.59
N LYS A 34 -0.67 96.17 0.61
CA LYS A 34 -0.23 94.97 -0.11
C LYS A 34 0.18 93.81 0.82
N GLY A 35 0.59 94.10 2.06
CA GLY A 35 0.95 93.08 3.07
C GLY A 35 -0.22 92.25 3.60
N SER A 36 -1.45 92.79 3.70
CA SER A 36 -2.58 92.00 4.21
C SER A 36 -3.14 91.03 3.18
N LEU A 37 -2.97 91.33 1.88
CA LEU A 37 -3.33 90.41 0.80
C LEU A 37 -2.43 89.16 0.82
N TYR A 38 -1.12 89.33 1.02
CA TYR A 38 -0.20 88.20 1.16
C TYR A 38 -0.51 87.34 2.39
N ALA A 39 -0.88 87.95 3.52
CA ALA A 39 -1.26 87.21 4.72
C ALA A 39 -2.51 86.33 4.51
N VAL A 40 -3.53 86.87 3.82
CA VAL A 40 -4.75 86.10 3.51
C VAL A 40 -4.46 84.96 2.53
N VAL A 41 -3.67 85.20 1.48
CA VAL A 41 -3.30 84.15 0.50
C VAL A 41 -2.48 83.04 1.18
N MET A 42 -1.56 83.39 2.07
CA MET A 42 -0.76 82.39 2.79
C MET A 42 -1.61 81.55 3.75
N LEU A 43 -2.58 82.17 4.42
CA LEU A 43 -3.50 81.47 5.33
C LEU A 43 -4.42 80.51 4.56
N VAL A 44 -4.95 80.94 3.42
CA VAL A 44 -5.72 80.07 2.51
C VAL A 44 -4.84 78.93 1.97
N GLY A 45 -3.57 79.20 1.65
CA GLY A 45 -2.60 78.18 1.25
C GLY A 45 -2.38 77.11 2.32
N TRP A 46 -2.20 77.51 3.59
CA TRP A 46 -2.05 76.57 4.71
C TRP A 46 -3.30 75.74 4.97
N VAL A 47 -4.49 76.34 4.87
CA VAL A 47 -5.75 75.60 4.97
C VAL A 47 -5.87 74.57 3.85
N ALA A 48 -5.51 74.92 2.61
CA ALA A 48 -5.52 73.99 1.49
C ALA A 48 -4.56 72.80 1.70
N VAL A 49 -3.34 73.06 2.19
CA VAL A 49 -2.38 72.01 2.53
C VAL A 49 -2.91 71.11 3.64
N GLY A 50 -3.54 71.68 4.68
CA GLY A 50 -4.15 70.91 5.76
C GLY A 50 -5.27 69.99 5.29
N VAL A 51 -6.11 70.44 4.36
CA VAL A 51 -7.19 69.63 3.76
C VAL A 51 -6.63 68.50 2.90
N VAL A 52 -5.57 68.75 2.11
CA VAL A 52 -4.92 67.72 1.29
C VAL A 52 -4.23 66.67 2.16
N ALA A 53 -3.53 67.10 3.21
CA ALA A 53 -2.90 66.20 4.18
C ALA A 53 -3.94 65.33 4.91
N TRP A 54 -5.08 65.92 5.28
CA TRP A 54 -6.19 65.19 5.91
C TRP A 54 -6.81 64.15 4.97
N LEU A 55 -7.05 64.50 3.70
CA LEU A 55 -7.57 63.58 2.67
C LEU A 55 -6.63 62.38 2.43
N LEU A 56 -5.32 62.64 2.32
CA LEU A 56 -4.32 61.58 2.18
C LEU A 56 -4.29 60.67 3.41
N GLN A 57 -4.36 61.24 4.62
CA GLN A 57 -4.35 60.47 5.86
C GLN A 57 -5.63 59.65 6.07
N SER A 58 -6.79 60.14 5.63
CA SER A 58 -8.04 59.37 5.66
C SER A 58 -8.01 58.15 4.73
N GLY A 59 -7.42 58.28 3.53
CA GLY A 59 -7.28 57.14 2.60
C GLY A 59 -6.39 56.03 3.16
N VAL A 60 -5.26 56.40 3.78
CA VAL A 60 -4.32 55.43 4.38
C VAL A 60 -4.94 54.70 5.60
N GLN A 61 -5.80 55.37 6.38
CA GLN A 61 -6.50 54.72 7.50
C GLN A 61 -7.55 53.70 7.03
N GLU A 62 -8.26 53.96 5.93
CA GLU A 62 -9.20 52.99 5.34
C GLU A 62 -8.47 51.77 4.76
N ASP A 63 -7.34 51.96 4.10
CA ASP A 63 -6.57 50.83 3.54
C ASP A 63 -5.92 49.97 4.63
N THR A 64 -5.39 50.58 5.68
CA THR A 64 -4.80 49.85 6.80
C THR A 64 -5.84 49.07 7.61
N THR A 65 -7.04 49.63 7.81
CA THR A 65 -8.15 48.90 8.47
C THR A 65 -8.67 47.76 7.59
N ARG A 66 -8.76 47.96 6.27
CA ARG A 66 -9.15 46.92 5.32
C ARG A 66 -8.13 45.77 5.25
N LEU A 67 -6.83 46.07 5.27
CA LEU A 67 -5.77 45.07 5.31
C LEU A 67 -5.76 44.29 6.63
N LYS A 68 -5.94 44.98 7.77
CA LYS A 68 -6.07 44.32 9.08
C LYS A 68 -7.27 43.39 9.14
N ASN A 69 -8.42 43.79 8.58
CA ASN A 69 -9.61 42.95 8.53
C ASN A 69 -9.39 41.71 7.65
N LYS A 70 -8.74 41.87 6.48
CA LYS A 70 -8.36 40.73 5.62
C LYS A 70 -7.37 39.78 6.29
N ALA A 71 -6.39 40.31 7.00
CA ALA A 71 -5.43 39.49 7.74
C ALA A 71 -6.14 38.73 8.88
N ALA A 72 -7.07 39.37 9.58
CA ALA A 72 -7.87 38.73 10.63
C ALA A 72 -8.80 37.62 10.08
N THR A 73 -9.41 37.82 8.91
CA THR A 73 -10.21 36.76 8.27
C THR A 73 -9.33 35.60 7.82
N LEU A 74 -8.20 35.87 7.18
CA LEU A 74 -7.25 34.84 6.74
C LEU A 74 -6.67 34.04 7.91
N THR A 75 -6.35 34.68 9.04
CA THR A 75 -5.88 33.97 10.24
C THR A 75 -6.99 33.14 10.88
N SER A 76 -8.25 33.60 10.83
CA SER A 76 -9.38 32.80 11.31
C SER A 76 -9.68 31.60 10.41
N GLU A 77 -9.55 31.75 9.09
CA GLU A 77 -9.70 30.65 8.11
C GLU A 77 -8.56 29.65 8.25
N ALA A 78 -7.32 30.11 8.42
CA ALA A 78 -6.17 29.24 8.65
C ALA A 78 -6.32 28.42 9.94
N LYS A 79 -6.82 29.02 11.03
CA LYS A 79 -7.14 28.29 12.27
C LYS A 79 -8.27 27.28 12.07
N ALA A 80 -9.35 27.67 11.40
CA ALA A 80 -10.47 26.76 11.14
C ALA A 80 -10.11 25.61 10.20
N ILE A 81 -9.08 25.76 9.36
CA ILE A 81 -8.52 24.68 8.55
C ILE A 81 -7.61 23.79 9.41
N ASN A 82 -6.72 24.35 10.23
CA ASN A 82 -5.88 23.56 11.13
C ASN A 82 -6.70 22.76 12.16
N ASP A 83 -7.76 23.34 12.74
CA ASP A 83 -8.64 22.64 13.68
C ASP A 83 -9.40 21.47 13.02
N LYS A 84 -9.50 21.45 11.68
CA LYS A 84 -10.07 20.33 10.91
C LYS A 84 -9.04 19.29 10.50
N ILE A 85 -7.75 19.63 10.55
CA ILE A 85 -6.66 18.69 10.29
C ILE A 85 -6.35 18.04 11.63
N ASP A 86 -7.08 16.97 11.91
CA ASP A 86 -6.85 16.14 13.08
C ASP A 86 -5.59 15.30 12.83
N GLU A 87 -4.43 15.84 13.21
CA GLU A 87 -3.12 15.21 13.00
C GLU A 87 -3.05 13.83 13.64
N GLU A 88 -3.75 13.63 14.76
CA GLU A 88 -3.83 12.36 15.47
C GLU A 88 -4.60 11.30 14.67
N ASP A 89 -5.74 11.66 14.06
CA ASP A 89 -6.49 10.75 13.18
C ASP A 89 -5.70 10.44 11.90
N LEU A 90 -4.96 11.42 11.36
CA LEU A 90 -4.09 11.18 10.19
C LEU A 90 -2.99 10.16 10.51
N GLN A 91 -2.36 10.30 11.67
CA GLN A 91 -1.27 9.43 12.09
C GLN A 91 -1.79 8.03 12.47
N ALA A 92 -2.97 7.94 13.11
CA ALA A 92 -3.64 6.67 13.37
C ALA A 92 -3.98 5.93 12.07
N ARG A 93 -4.46 6.64 11.04
CA ARG A 93 -4.71 6.05 9.72
C ARG A 93 -3.42 5.58 9.06
N PHE A 94 -2.35 6.37 9.14
CA PHE A 94 -1.05 6.00 8.59
C PHE A 94 -0.51 4.72 9.23
N ASN A 95 -0.50 4.65 10.56
CA ASN A 95 -0.06 3.45 11.29
C ASN A 95 -0.90 2.22 10.92
N ARG A 96 -2.24 2.38 10.82
CA ARG A 96 -3.12 1.30 10.38
C ARG A 96 -2.82 0.85 8.95
N TYR A 97 -2.47 1.77 8.05
CA TYR A 97 -2.05 1.42 6.68
C TYR A 97 -0.73 0.65 6.68
N GLU A 98 0.25 1.03 7.51
CA GLU A 98 1.50 0.29 7.64
C GLU A 98 1.28 -1.12 8.20
N GLU A 99 0.44 -1.26 9.24
CA GLU A 99 0.07 -2.57 9.80
C GLU A 99 -0.60 -3.46 8.75
N LEU A 100 -1.53 -2.90 7.96
CA LEU A 100 -2.20 -3.63 6.88
C LEU A 100 -1.23 -4.00 5.76
N MET A 101 -0.29 -3.13 5.40
CA MET A 101 0.74 -3.41 4.41
C MET A 101 1.70 -4.51 4.87
N ALA A 102 2.14 -4.47 6.12
CA ALA A 102 2.99 -5.50 6.72
C ALA A 102 2.26 -6.85 6.78
N ALA A 103 0.99 -6.85 7.21
CA ALA A 103 0.17 -8.06 7.23
C ALA A 103 -0.08 -8.61 5.81
N ALA A 104 -0.33 -7.73 4.83
CA ALA A 104 -0.52 -8.12 3.45
C ALA A 104 0.77 -8.69 2.83
N ALA A 105 1.94 -8.09 3.11
CA ALA A 105 3.23 -8.60 2.68
C ALA A 105 3.51 -9.99 3.27
N ALA A 106 3.29 -10.17 4.57
CA ALA A 106 3.45 -11.46 5.25
C ALA A 106 2.46 -12.53 4.73
N LEU A 107 1.22 -12.14 4.41
CA LEU A 107 0.24 -13.04 3.78
C LEU A 107 0.62 -13.37 2.33
N GLN A 108 1.16 -12.41 1.59
CA GLN A 108 1.55 -12.59 0.20
C GLN A 108 2.80 -13.45 0.07
N GLU A 109 3.78 -13.30 0.98
CA GLU A 109 4.92 -14.20 1.13
C GLU A 109 4.44 -15.64 1.34
N LYS A 110 3.48 -15.86 2.25
CA LYS A 110 2.88 -17.18 2.48
C LYS A 110 2.02 -17.71 1.33
N ARG A 111 1.38 -16.82 0.54
CA ARG A 111 0.49 -17.20 -0.57
C ARG A 111 1.22 -17.40 -1.89
N ARG A 112 2.41 -16.83 -2.07
CA ARG A 112 3.12 -16.81 -3.36
C ARG A 112 3.82 -18.10 -3.74
N SER A 113 3.79 -19.16 -2.93
CA SER A 113 4.75 -20.25 -3.12
C SER A 113 4.18 -21.66 -3.34
N PRO A 114 3.25 -22.20 -2.54
CA PRO A 114 3.08 -23.65 -2.60
C PRO A 114 2.21 -24.15 -3.76
N VAL A 115 1.35 -23.31 -4.35
CA VAL A 115 0.25 -23.80 -5.20
C VAL A 115 0.77 -24.50 -6.46
N PHE A 116 1.74 -23.92 -7.15
CA PHE A 116 2.31 -24.52 -8.36
C PHE A 116 3.19 -25.73 -8.05
N VAL A 117 3.89 -25.72 -6.92
CA VAL A 117 4.66 -26.88 -6.44
C VAL A 117 3.72 -28.03 -6.09
N TYR A 118 2.64 -27.79 -5.36
CA TYR A 118 1.63 -28.79 -5.06
C TYR A 118 0.92 -29.30 -6.31
N HIS A 119 0.62 -28.40 -7.25
CA HIS A 119 0.05 -28.80 -8.54
C HIS A 119 1.01 -29.71 -9.30
N GLU A 120 2.29 -29.38 -9.32
CA GLU A 120 3.30 -30.18 -9.99
C GLU A 120 3.52 -31.53 -9.31
N LEU A 121 3.61 -31.55 -7.98
CA LEU A 121 3.63 -32.78 -7.19
C LEU A 121 2.39 -33.64 -7.46
N SER A 122 1.21 -33.01 -7.58
CA SER A 122 -0.02 -33.74 -7.92
C SER A 122 0.05 -34.37 -9.31
N ASN A 123 0.68 -33.70 -10.28
CA ASN A 123 0.87 -34.26 -11.62
C ASN A 123 1.89 -35.39 -11.62
N ILE A 124 2.98 -35.25 -10.86
CA ILE A 124 3.97 -36.31 -10.68
C ILE A 124 3.32 -37.54 -10.02
N LEU A 125 2.50 -37.34 -9.00
CA LEU A 125 1.80 -38.41 -8.26
C LEU A 125 0.51 -38.91 -8.93
N THR A 126 0.23 -38.51 -10.17
CA THR A 126 -0.92 -39.01 -10.94
C THR A 126 -0.45 -39.95 -12.04
N THR A 127 -0.87 -41.21 -11.98
CA THR A 127 -0.58 -42.21 -13.03
C THR A 127 -1.06 -41.72 -14.40
N GLY A 128 -0.20 -41.84 -15.41
CA GLY A 128 -0.47 -41.39 -16.79
C GLY A 128 -0.29 -39.89 -17.05
N LYS A 129 0.06 -39.08 -16.02
CA LYS A 129 0.52 -37.71 -16.22
C LYS A 129 2.04 -37.63 -16.22
N MET A 130 2.57 -36.66 -16.95
CA MET A 130 3.99 -36.29 -16.92
C MET A 130 4.19 -35.02 -16.07
N PRO A 131 5.38 -34.85 -15.48
CA PRO A 131 5.78 -33.55 -14.94
C PRO A 131 5.83 -32.48 -16.05
N ASP A 132 5.86 -31.21 -15.64
CA ASP A 132 6.14 -30.07 -16.50
C ASP A 132 7.63 -30.09 -16.90
N ILE A 133 7.96 -30.83 -17.96
CA ILE A 133 9.34 -31.09 -18.39
C ILE A 133 9.83 -30.00 -19.32
N ASP A 134 11.03 -29.47 -19.06
CA ASP A 134 11.80 -28.76 -20.09
C ASP A 134 12.41 -29.78 -21.06
N GLU A 135 11.80 -29.92 -22.25
CA GLU A 135 12.23 -30.85 -23.27
C GLU A 135 13.71 -30.69 -23.68
N ALA A 136 14.24 -29.46 -23.67
CA ALA A 136 15.61 -29.21 -24.06
C ALA A 136 16.60 -29.68 -22.99
N GLU A 137 16.29 -29.45 -21.71
CA GLU A 137 17.08 -29.99 -20.60
C GLU A 137 16.97 -31.51 -20.52
N GLN A 138 15.77 -32.07 -20.67
CA GLN A 138 15.58 -33.51 -20.57
C GLN A 138 16.32 -34.27 -21.67
N ARG A 139 16.34 -33.76 -22.91
CA ARG A 139 17.15 -34.35 -23.99
C ARG A 139 18.64 -34.34 -23.66
N LYS A 140 19.15 -33.28 -23.03
CA LYS A 140 20.56 -33.21 -22.57
C LYS A 140 20.83 -34.24 -21.48
N ARG A 141 19.93 -34.36 -20.50
CA ARG A 141 20.03 -35.33 -19.40
C ARG A 141 20.04 -36.76 -19.93
N VAL A 142 19.11 -37.11 -20.82
CA VAL A 142 19.04 -38.44 -21.45
C VAL A 142 20.26 -38.74 -22.33
N ALA A 143 20.84 -37.73 -22.98
CA ALA A 143 22.07 -37.90 -23.76
C ALA A 143 23.30 -38.19 -22.89
N LEU A 144 23.34 -37.64 -21.66
CA LEU A 144 24.39 -37.90 -20.68
C LEU A 144 24.17 -39.21 -19.94
N ASP A 145 22.93 -39.50 -19.56
CA ASP A 145 22.52 -40.68 -18.83
C ASP A 145 21.23 -41.27 -19.43
N PRO A 146 21.31 -42.41 -20.14
CA PRO A 146 20.14 -43.10 -20.68
C PRO A 146 19.12 -43.52 -19.61
N GLN A 147 19.54 -43.70 -18.35
CA GLN A 147 18.65 -44.08 -17.24
C GLN A 147 17.78 -42.92 -16.73
N ALA A 148 18.09 -41.68 -17.12
CA ALA A 148 17.29 -40.50 -16.83
C ALA A 148 15.99 -40.41 -17.65
N ARG A 149 15.79 -41.34 -18.60
CA ARG A 149 14.54 -41.43 -19.36
C ARG A 149 13.41 -41.89 -18.43
N LEU A 150 12.35 -41.09 -18.39
CA LEU A 150 11.17 -41.36 -17.57
C LEU A 150 10.38 -42.54 -18.13
N ASP A 151 9.89 -43.40 -17.24
CA ASP A 151 8.93 -44.44 -17.62
C ASP A 151 7.52 -43.87 -17.74
N LEU A 152 6.86 -44.19 -18.86
CA LEU A 152 5.49 -43.80 -19.19
C LEU A 152 4.46 -44.66 -18.45
N ASP A 153 4.79 -45.93 -18.21
CA ASP A 153 3.90 -46.93 -17.64
C ASP A 153 4.03 -47.04 -16.10
N TRP A 154 4.82 -46.15 -15.49
CA TRP A 154 5.02 -46.09 -14.05
C TRP A 154 3.71 -45.80 -13.30
N ASP A 155 3.43 -46.58 -12.26
CA ASP A 155 2.27 -46.42 -11.40
C ASP A 155 2.59 -45.50 -10.21
N ALA A 156 2.03 -44.29 -10.23
CA ALA A 156 2.28 -43.31 -9.18
C ALA A 156 1.64 -43.67 -7.83
N ASN A 157 0.66 -44.61 -7.80
CA ASN A 157 0.02 -45.05 -6.55
C ASN A 157 0.96 -45.87 -5.66
N SER A 158 2.10 -46.29 -6.17
CA SER A 158 3.15 -46.98 -5.43
C SER A 158 3.91 -46.06 -4.47
N VAL A 159 3.79 -44.74 -4.62
CA VAL A 159 4.46 -43.72 -3.82
C VAL A 159 3.42 -42.83 -3.14
N TRP A 160 3.64 -42.51 -1.87
CA TRP A 160 2.83 -41.56 -1.13
C TRP A 160 3.69 -40.59 -0.34
N LEU A 161 3.12 -39.42 -0.04
CA LEU A 161 3.76 -38.41 0.80
C LEU A 161 3.15 -38.48 2.20
N ALA A 162 4.02 -38.46 3.22
CA ALA A 162 3.64 -38.43 4.63
C ALA A 162 3.69 -37.00 5.18
N SER A 163 4.75 -36.24 4.86
CA SER A 163 4.85 -34.83 5.20
C SER A 163 5.63 -34.06 4.15
N MET A 164 5.36 -32.76 4.09
CA MET A 164 6.13 -31.83 3.28
C MET A 164 6.25 -30.53 4.05
N GLU A 165 7.47 -30.14 4.36
CA GLU A 165 7.79 -28.98 5.17
C GLU A 165 8.78 -28.08 4.43
N GLU A 166 8.60 -26.77 4.55
CA GLU A 166 9.55 -25.80 4.01
C GLU A 166 10.63 -25.56 5.07
N GLU A 167 11.83 -26.10 4.83
CA GLU A 167 12.94 -26.00 5.79
C GLU A 167 13.58 -24.60 5.74
N SER A 168 13.72 -24.05 4.53
CA SER A 168 14.30 -22.74 4.28
C SER A 168 13.73 -22.11 3.01
N VAL A 169 14.13 -20.86 2.72
CA VAL A 169 13.71 -20.15 1.50
C VAL A 169 14.04 -21.00 0.27
N ASP A 170 12.99 -21.51 -0.38
CA ASP A 170 13.04 -22.33 -1.60
C ASP A 170 13.49 -23.79 -1.42
N VAL A 171 13.54 -24.33 -0.19
CA VAL A 171 13.88 -25.75 0.05
C VAL A 171 12.74 -26.48 0.74
N LEU A 172 12.28 -27.55 0.10
CA LEU A 172 11.25 -28.45 0.62
C LEU A 172 11.87 -29.74 1.12
N GLU A 173 11.58 -30.07 2.37
CA GLU A 173 11.80 -31.39 2.95
C GLU A 173 10.56 -32.25 2.68
N ILE A 174 10.74 -33.36 1.97
CA ILE A 174 9.67 -34.27 1.56
C ILE A 174 9.90 -35.62 2.22
N LYS A 175 8.92 -36.07 3.00
CA LYS A 175 8.89 -37.40 3.61
C LYS A 175 7.76 -38.20 3.03
N GLY A 176 7.99 -39.47 2.79
CA GLY A 176 6.99 -40.34 2.19
C GLY A 176 7.32 -41.80 2.36
N GLY A 177 6.53 -42.62 1.65
CA GLY A 177 6.80 -44.02 1.52
C GLY A 177 6.61 -44.50 0.09
N THR A 178 7.23 -45.61 -0.23
CA THR A 178 7.06 -46.32 -1.49
C THR A 178 6.96 -47.82 -1.25
N ARG A 179 6.30 -48.51 -2.17
CA ARG A 179 6.24 -49.97 -2.18
C ARG A 179 7.58 -50.59 -2.58
N ASP A 180 8.21 -50.08 -3.62
CA ASP A 180 9.41 -50.67 -4.23
C ASP A 180 10.49 -49.59 -4.50
N PRO A 181 11.79 -49.91 -4.40
CA PRO A 181 12.86 -48.93 -4.58
C PRO A 181 12.94 -48.37 -6.00
N ASP A 182 12.49 -49.15 -6.99
CA ASP A 182 12.41 -48.72 -8.38
C ASP A 182 11.39 -47.57 -8.55
N ASP A 183 10.27 -47.63 -7.82
CA ASP A 183 9.25 -46.59 -7.84
C ASP A 183 9.74 -45.28 -7.21
N LEU A 184 10.50 -45.37 -6.12
CA LEU A 184 11.19 -44.21 -5.55
C LEU A 184 12.17 -43.60 -6.56
N SER A 185 12.88 -44.44 -7.30
CA SER A 185 13.82 -43.96 -8.33
C SER A 185 13.11 -43.19 -9.44
N GLU A 186 11.96 -43.68 -9.92
CA GLU A 186 11.15 -42.99 -10.94
C GLU A 186 10.53 -41.71 -10.39
N PHE A 187 10.05 -41.70 -9.14
CA PHE A 187 9.57 -40.49 -8.48
C PHE A 187 10.65 -39.40 -8.42
N VAL A 188 11.88 -39.75 -8.02
CA VAL A 188 13.01 -38.80 -7.97
C VAL A 188 13.42 -38.34 -9.37
N LYS A 189 13.41 -39.21 -10.37
CA LYS A 189 13.67 -38.82 -11.77
C LYS A 189 12.64 -37.81 -12.25
N ARG A 190 11.35 -38.03 -11.97
CA ARG A 190 10.26 -37.13 -12.33
C ARG A 190 10.37 -35.77 -11.63
N LEU A 191 10.71 -35.76 -10.34
CA LEU A 191 11.02 -34.52 -9.62
C LEU A 191 12.17 -33.76 -10.29
N ARG A 192 13.28 -34.45 -10.60
CA ARG A 192 14.45 -33.83 -11.25
C ARG A 192 14.14 -33.33 -12.67
N ALA A 193 13.25 -33.98 -13.39
CA ALA A 193 12.88 -33.63 -14.76
C ALA A 193 11.91 -32.45 -14.84
N SER A 194 11.18 -32.17 -13.76
CA SER A 194 10.28 -31.03 -13.67
C SER A 194 11.04 -29.71 -13.74
N ALA A 195 10.50 -28.74 -14.47
CA ALA A 195 11.02 -27.38 -14.55
C ALA A 195 10.91 -26.61 -13.22
N ARG A 196 10.10 -27.12 -12.27
CA ARG A 196 9.82 -26.47 -10.99
C ARG A 196 10.86 -26.77 -9.92
N PHE A 197 11.56 -27.90 -10.01
CA PHE A 197 12.60 -28.29 -9.07
C PHE A 197 13.97 -28.12 -9.73
N ASP A 198 14.86 -27.34 -9.10
CA ASP A 198 16.22 -27.13 -9.60
C ASP A 198 17.13 -28.29 -9.15
N ARG A 199 17.19 -28.53 -7.84
CA ARG A 199 18.05 -29.54 -7.24
C ARG A 199 17.24 -30.46 -6.34
N VAL A 200 17.36 -31.75 -6.57
CA VAL A 200 16.73 -32.78 -5.74
C VAL A 200 17.82 -33.66 -5.18
N SER A 201 17.88 -33.79 -3.85
CA SER A 201 18.86 -34.63 -3.18
C SER A 201 18.67 -36.11 -3.54
N HIS A 202 19.61 -36.95 -3.10
CA HIS A 202 19.39 -38.38 -3.15
C HIS A 202 18.50 -38.76 -1.96
N PRO A 203 17.43 -39.55 -2.16
CA PRO A 203 16.56 -39.93 -1.07
C PRO A 203 17.33 -40.84 -0.12
N GLU A 204 17.25 -40.54 1.17
CA GLU A 204 17.58 -41.50 2.21
C GLU A 204 16.36 -42.40 2.39
N PHE A 205 16.54 -43.72 2.34
CA PHE A 205 15.43 -44.65 2.46
C PHE A 205 15.76 -45.82 3.40
N GLU A 206 14.74 -46.27 4.13
CA GLU A 206 14.84 -47.39 5.06
C GLU A 206 13.68 -48.36 4.81
N LEU A 207 13.95 -49.66 4.90
CA LEU A 207 12.92 -50.68 4.78
C LEU A 207 12.20 -50.82 6.13
N GLU A 208 10.93 -50.43 6.17
CA GLU A 208 10.07 -50.70 7.30
C GLU A 208 9.44 -52.09 7.14
N GLN A 209 9.92 -53.03 7.96
CA GLN A 209 9.36 -54.38 8.00
C GLN A 209 8.13 -54.39 8.89
N VAL A 210 6.98 -54.68 8.29
CA VAL A 210 5.73 -54.87 9.03
C VAL A 210 5.63 -56.35 9.39
N ASP A 211 5.67 -56.65 10.69
CA ASP A 211 5.48 -58.02 11.17
C ASP A 211 4.13 -58.56 10.67
N PRO A 212 4.11 -59.72 9.99
CA PRO A 212 2.87 -60.27 9.48
C PRO A 212 1.92 -60.60 10.65
N PRO A 213 0.60 -60.37 10.50
CA PRO A 213 -0.34 -60.69 11.54
C PRO A 213 -0.26 -62.19 11.85
N THR A 214 -0.03 -62.53 13.13
CA THR A 214 0.01 -63.91 13.60
C THR A 214 -1.33 -64.59 13.29
N SER A 215 -1.28 -65.79 12.72
CA SER A 215 -2.37 -66.46 11.97
C SER A 215 -3.72 -66.67 12.68
N ASN A 216 -3.86 -66.31 13.96
CA ASN A 216 -5.07 -66.50 14.76
C ASN A 216 -5.74 -65.19 15.22
N ALA A 217 -5.23 -64.02 14.83
CA ALA A 217 -5.88 -62.75 15.14
C ALA A 217 -6.94 -62.43 14.09
N THR A 218 -8.21 -62.34 14.52
CA THR A 218 -9.29 -61.64 13.80
C THR A 218 -8.75 -60.42 13.09
N ARG A 219 -9.02 -60.27 11.77
CA ARG A 219 -8.60 -59.15 10.90
C ARG A 219 -8.38 -57.89 11.72
N ARG A 220 -7.11 -57.59 12.04
CA ARG A 220 -6.75 -56.39 12.80
C ARG A 220 -7.27 -55.20 12.01
N GLU A 221 -8.14 -54.41 12.62
CA GLU A 221 -8.56 -53.13 12.03
C GLU A 221 -7.33 -52.26 11.89
N ILE A 222 -6.96 -51.95 10.65
CA ILE A 222 -5.83 -51.08 10.34
C ILE A 222 -6.16 -49.69 10.91
N LYS A 223 -5.31 -49.17 11.78
CA LYS A 223 -5.41 -47.77 12.20
C LYS A 223 -4.95 -46.87 11.06
N PRO A 224 -5.52 -45.66 10.92
CA PRO A 224 -5.01 -44.68 9.96
C PRO A 224 -3.49 -44.49 10.16
N GLY A 225 -2.70 -44.82 9.13
CA GLY A 225 -1.23 -44.76 9.16
C GLY A 225 -0.51 -46.09 9.41
N GLU A 226 -1.19 -47.20 9.72
CA GLU A 226 -0.57 -48.53 9.77
C GLU A 226 -0.61 -49.21 8.38
N SER A 227 0.51 -49.76 7.91
CA SER A 227 0.55 -50.60 6.70
C SER A 227 0.44 -52.09 7.07
N LEU A 228 -0.09 -52.90 6.15
CA LEU A 228 -0.10 -54.38 6.26
C LEU A 228 1.07 -55.06 5.54
N HIS A 229 1.82 -54.29 4.75
CA HIS A 229 2.89 -54.81 3.91
C HIS A 229 4.17 -54.03 4.19
N ASN A 230 5.31 -54.67 3.95
CA ASN A 230 6.60 -53.97 3.97
C ASN A 230 6.59 -52.84 2.96
N TYR A 231 7.20 -51.72 3.33
CA TYR A 231 7.37 -50.57 2.47
C TYR A 231 8.67 -49.87 2.82
N TYR A 232 9.14 -49.02 1.92
CA TYR A 232 10.28 -48.17 2.17
C TYR A 232 9.78 -46.80 2.59
N THR A 233 10.29 -46.27 3.69
CA THR A 233 10.18 -44.85 4.00
C THR A 233 11.29 -44.11 3.27
N PHE A 234 11.04 -42.86 2.88
CA PHE A 234 12.07 -42.01 2.31
C PHE A 234 12.00 -40.58 2.82
N GLU A 235 13.16 -39.95 2.86
CA GLU A 235 13.35 -38.53 3.13
C GLU A 235 14.24 -37.92 2.05
N LEU A 236 13.80 -36.80 1.48
CA LEU A 236 14.58 -36.07 0.48
C LEU A 236 14.34 -34.57 0.59
N THR A 237 15.27 -33.79 0.05
CA THR A 237 15.17 -32.34 -0.05
C THR A 237 15.12 -31.92 -1.52
N ALA A 238 14.20 -31.01 -1.83
CA ALA A 238 14.00 -30.47 -3.17
C ALA A 238 14.06 -28.95 -3.13
N GLN A 239 15.03 -28.37 -3.83
CA GLN A 239 15.13 -26.95 -4.05
C GLN A 239 14.17 -26.54 -5.17
N VAL A 240 13.24 -25.65 -4.86
CA VAL A 240 12.28 -25.08 -5.80
C VAL A 240 12.94 -23.96 -6.59
N ARG A 241 12.79 -23.99 -7.91
CA ARG A 241 13.39 -23.00 -8.82
C ARG A 241 12.62 -21.68 -8.80
N TYR A 242 11.30 -21.77 -8.85
CA TYR A 242 10.36 -20.65 -8.78
C TYR A 242 9.06 -21.09 -8.12
N TRP A 243 8.59 -20.24 -7.22
CA TRP A 243 7.36 -20.38 -6.47
C TRP A 243 6.11 -19.83 -7.21
N ASP A 244 6.34 -19.05 -8.27
CA ASP A 244 5.34 -18.31 -9.07
C ASP A 244 4.72 -19.07 -10.26
#